data_AF-A0A128FGB3-F1
#
_entry.id   AF-A0A128FGB3-F1
#
_cell.length_a   1.000
_cell.length_b   1.000
_cell.length_c   1.000
_cell.angle_alpha   90.00
_cell.angle_beta   90.00
_cell.angle_gamma   90.00
#
_symmetry.space_group_name_H-M   'P 1'
#
loop_
_entity.id
_entity.type
_entity.pdbx_description
1 polymer ?
#
loop_
_entity_poly.entity_id
_entity_poly.type
_entity_poly.pdbx_seq_one_letter_code
_entity_poly.pdbx_strand_id
1 'polypeptide(L)'
;MAFDVVFMDWQLPDMDGIETSRRIKELFKELAPPILMISAYEKHHIQSYIDTGIIRQFIEKPIRKSTLFDAINQFFSIEKIALESEETAIVPHRSGFHIVLVEDNLINQQVALGYLKSTVIHVDCA
;
A
#
# COMPACT_ATOMS: atom_id res chain seq x y z
N MET A 1 4.07 13.32 10.16
CA MET A 1 3.03 12.28 10.38
C MET A 1 3.60 10.97 9.87
N ALA A 2 3.31 9.85 10.53
CA ALA A 2 3.67 8.53 10.01
C ALA A 2 2.54 8.06 9.08
N PHE A 3 2.90 7.40 7.98
CA PHE A 3 1.95 6.72 7.10
C PHE A 3 1.85 5.26 7.52
N ASP A 4 0.66 4.68 7.44
CA ASP A 4 0.45 3.27 7.78
C ASP A 4 0.74 2.34 6.60
N VAL A 5 0.60 2.85 5.37
CA VAL A 5 0.97 2.12 4.15
C VAL A 5 1.35 3.09 3.04
N VAL A 6 2.28 2.66 2.20
CA VAL A 6 2.68 3.36 0.97
C VAL A 6 2.12 2.60 -0.21
N PHE A 7 1.34 3.25 -1.05
CA PHE A 7 0.92 2.72 -2.35
C PHE A 7 1.86 3.29 -3.39
N MET A 8 2.77 2.46 -3.88
CA MET A 8 3.89 2.87 -4.72
C MET A 8 3.67 2.39 -6.15
N ASP A 9 3.71 3.30 -7.13
CA ASP A 9 3.88 2.89 -8.52
C ASP A 9 5.31 2.39 -8.74
N TRP A 10 5.45 1.31 -9.51
CA TRP A 10 6.77 0.81 -9.89
C TRP A 10 7.48 1.79 -10.82
N GLN A 11 6.76 2.33 -11.78
CA GLN A 11 7.34 3.26 -12.76
C GLN A 11 7.17 4.67 -12.26
N LEU A 12 8.22 5.24 -11.67
CA LEU A 12 8.31 6.68 -11.46
C LEU A 12 9.24 7.30 -12.54
N PRO A 13 9.11 8.60 -12.84
CA PRO A 13 9.86 9.26 -13.91
C PRO A 13 11.38 9.13 -13.78
N ASP A 14 11.89 9.25 -12.55
CA ASP A 14 13.32 9.36 -12.27
C ASP A 14 13.91 8.16 -11.50
N MET A 15 13.05 7.30 -10.94
CA MET A 15 13.48 6.22 -10.05
C MET A 15 12.54 5.02 -10.11
N ASP A 16 13.07 3.82 -9.94
CA ASP A 16 12.25 2.61 -9.80
C ASP A 16 11.56 2.61 -8.42
N GLY A 17 10.26 2.32 -8.38
CA GLY A 17 9.50 2.16 -7.15
C GLY A 17 10.10 1.11 -6.20
N ILE A 18 10.77 0.06 -6.70
CA ILE A 18 11.50 -0.91 -5.87
C ILE A 18 12.75 -0.28 -5.23
N GLU A 19 13.51 0.50 -5.99
CA GLU A 19 14.67 1.21 -5.46
C GLU A 19 14.24 2.26 -4.41
N THR A 20 13.14 2.96 -4.69
CA THR A 20 12.48 3.86 -3.73
C THR A 20 12.10 3.11 -2.46
N SER A 21 11.51 1.92 -2.60
CA SER A 21 11.11 1.06 -1.49
C SER A 21 12.29 0.62 -0.64
N ARG A 22 13.42 0.26 -1.27
CA ARG A 22 14.67 -0.05 -0.57
C ARG A 22 15.17 1.12 0.26
N ARG A 23 15.21 2.32 -0.32
CA ARG A 23 15.66 3.53 0.38
C ARG A 23 14.76 3.88 1.56
N ILE A 24 13.44 3.75 1.41
CA ILE A 24 12.49 3.92 2.51
C ILE A 24 12.79 2.91 3.63
N LYS A 25 12.99 1.63 3.29
CA LYS A 25 13.32 0.58 4.27
C LYS A 25 14.66 0.83 4.96
N GLU A 26 15.68 1.30 4.26
CA GLU A 26 16.99 1.61 4.84
C GLU A 26 16.95 2.84 5.76
N LEU A 27 16.20 3.87 5.36
CA LEU A 27 16.09 5.12 6.10
C LEU A 27 15.29 4.95 7.40
N PHE A 28 14.15 4.26 7.33
CA PHE A 28 13.23 4.12 8.46
C PHE A 28 13.37 2.79 9.22
N LYS A 29 14.05 1.79 8.66
CA LYS A 29 14.30 0.46 9.25
C LYS A 29 12.99 -0.17 9.74
N GLU A 30 12.91 -0.55 11.02
CA GLU A 30 11.73 -1.13 11.65
C GLU A 30 10.51 -0.18 11.66
N LEU A 31 10.73 1.13 11.52
CA LEU A 31 9.66 2.13 11.43
C LEU A 31 9.19 2.37 9.99
N ALA A 32 9.78 1.67 9.01
CA ALA A 32 9.40 1.83 7.62
C ALA A 32 8.01 1.26 7.38
N PRO A 33 7.06 2.06 6.84
CA PRO A 33 5.72 1.56 6.56
C PRO A 33 5.79 0.38 5.58
N PRO A 34 4.82 -0.54 5.63
CA PRO A 34 4.66 -1.51 4.58
C PRO A 34 4.41 -0.80 3.24
N ILE A 35 4.98 -1.38 2.18
CA ILE A 35 4.87 -0.84 0.83
C ILE A 35 4.07 -1.81 -0.01
N LEU A 36 3.02 -1.30 -0.63
CA LEU A 36 2.21 -1.99 -1.62
C LEU A 36 2.60 -1.47 -2.99
N MET A 37 3.14 -2.36 -3.82
CA MET A 37 3.57 -2.03 -5.17
C MET A 37 2.43 -2.16 -6.18
N ILE A 38 2.28 -1.18 -7.06
CA ILE A 38 1.28 -1.16 -8.12
C ILE A 38 2.02 -1.10 -9.46
N SER A 39 1.79 -2.04 -10.37
CA SER A 39 2.45 -2.02 -11.68
C SER A 39 1.68 -2.77 -12.77
N ALA A 40 1.89 -2.36 -14.02
CA ALA A 40 1.48 -3.11 -15.20
C ALA A 40 2.51 -4.18 -15.62
N TYR A 41 3.72 -4.15 -15.04
CA TYR A 41 4.88 -4.95 -15.45
C TYR A 41 5.18 -6.12 -14.51
N GLU A 42 5.75 -7.16 -15.13
CA GLU A 42 6.39 -8.38 -14.60
C GLU A 42 5.94 -8.91 -13.24
N LYS A 43 5.23 -10.05 -13.25
CA LYS A 43 5.09 -10.95 -12.08
C LYS A 43 6.39 -11.69 -11.75
N HIS A 44 7.29 -11.79 -12.73
CA HIS A 44 8.57 -12.46 -12.56
C HIS A 44 9.41 -11.64 -11.56
N HIS A 45 9.79 -12.27 -10.46
CA HIS A 45 10.55 -11.67 -9.34
C HIS A 45 9.76 -10.81 -8.34
N ILE A 46 8.46 -10.54 -8.54
CA ILE A 46 7.64 -9.91 -7.48
C ILE A 46 7.71 -10.71 -6.18
N GLN A 47 7.64 -12.05 -6.29
CA GLN A 47 7.69 -12.92 -5.14
C GLN A 47 9.00 -12.76 -4.35
N SER A 48 10.15 -12.59 -5.01
CA SER A 48 11.41 -12.41 -4.28
C SER A 48 11.46 -11.06 -3.54
N TYR A 49 10.84 -10.00 -4.08
CA TYR A 49 10.71 -8.73 -3.36
C TYR A 49 9.75 -8.81 -2.18
N ILE A 50 8.72 -9.66 -2.27
CA ILE A 50 7.83 -9.97 -1.14
C ILE A 50 8.56 -10.79 -0.07
N ASP A 51 9.28 -11.84 -0.48
CA ASP A 51 9.99 -12.75 0.42
C ASP A 51 11.11 -12.03 1.19
N THR A 52 11.75 -11.04 0.55
CA THR A 52 12.76 -10.18 1.20
C THR A 52 12.18 -9.08 2.07
N GLY A 53 10.86 -8.87 2.04
CA GLY A 53 10.16 -7.84 2.81
C GLY A 53 10.32 -6.41 2.27
N ILE A 54 10.89 -6.24 1.08
CA ILE A 54 11.04 -4.92 0.43
C ILE A 54 9.66 -4.34 0.12
N ILE A 55 8.76 -5.19 -0.42
CA ILE A 55 7.34 -4.88 -0.59
C ILE A 55 6.52 -5.91 0.18
N ARG A 56 5.34 -5.50 0.64
CA ARG A 56 4.43 -6.37 1.40
C ARG A 56 3.40 -7.05 0.51
N GLN A 57 3.00 -6.40 -0.58
CA GLN A 57 2.00 -6.87 -1.53
C GLN A 57 2.18 -6.18 -2.89
N PHE A 58 1.66 -6.81 -3.94
CA PHE A 58 1.61 -6.31 -5.30
C PHE A 58 0.18 -6.24 -5.82
N ILE A 59 -0.18 -5.16 -6.53
CA ILE A 59 -1.43 -5.01 -7.28
C ILE A 59 -1.09 -4.79 -8.75
N GLU A 60 -1.69 -5.62 -9.60
CA GLU A 60 -1.56 -5.50 -11.05
C GLU A 60 -2.42 -4.34 -11.57
N LYS A 61 -1.84 -3.48 -12.41
CA LYS A 61 -2.57 -2.45 -13.17
C LYS A 61 -3.38 -3.13 -14.31
N PRO A 62 -4.56 -2.61 -14.68
CA PRO A 62 -5.21 -1.41 -14.13
C PRO A 62 -5.76 -1.67 -12.73
N ILE A 63 -5.60 -0.68 -11.83
CA ILE A 63 -6.17 -0.75 -10.49
C ILE A 63 -7.69 -0.92 -10.62
N ARG A 64 -8.21 -1.99 -10.03
CA ARG A 64 -9.66 -2.21 -9.89
C ARG A 64 -10.07 -1.82 -8.49
N LYS A 65 -11.26 -1.24 -8.35
CA LYS A 65 -11.85 -0.89 -7.04
C LYS A 65 -11.80 -2.10 -6.10
N SER A 66 -12.29 -3.27 -6.52
CA SER A 66 -12.28 -4.48 -5.68
C SER A 66 -10.89 -4.83 -5.17
N THR A 67 -9.90 -4.91 -6.06
CA THR A 67 -8.52 -5.29 -5.71
C THR A 67 -7.87 -4.30 -4.76
N LEU A 68 -8.13 -2.99 -4.94
CA LEU A 68 -7.65 -1.95 -4.03
C LEU A 68 -8.27 -2.10 -2.63
N PHE A 69 -9.58 -2.33 -2.56
CA PHE A 69 -10.29 -2.55 -1.31
C PHE A 69 -9.87 -3.86 -0.62
N ASP A 70 -9.63 -4.93 -1.38
CA ASP A 70 -9.17 -6.21 -0.85
C ASP A 70 -7.78 -6.10 -0.25
N ALA A 71 -6.87 -5.42 -0.94
CA ALA A 71 -5.54 -5.14 -0.42
C ALA A 71 -5.59 -4.33 0.88
N ILE A 72 -6.31 -3.21 0.86
CA ILE A 72 -6.65 -2.39 2.04
C ILE A 72 -7.15 -3.29 3.18
N ASN A 73 -8.17 -4.12 2.94
CA ASN A 73 -8.73 -5.02 3.96
C ASN A 73 -7.73 -6.06 4.47
N GLN A 74 -6.86 -6.60 3.63
CA GLN A 74 -5.81 -7.52 4.07
C GLN A 74 -4.83 -6.81 5.01
N PHE A 75 -4.44 -5.56 4.71
CA PHE A 75 -3.64 -4.74 5.61
C PHE A 75 -4.34 -4.50 6.95
N PHE A 76 -5.65 -4.20 6.94
CA PHE A 76 -6.45 -4.04 8.16
C PHE A 76 -6.71 -5.35 8.93
N SER A 77 -6.71 -6.50 8.26
CA SER A 77 -7.03 -7.80 8.89
C SER A 77 -5.82 -8.46 9.54
N ILE A 78 -4.60 -8.05 9.17
CA ILE A 78 -3.36 -8.55 9.79
C ILE A 78 -3.21 -8.02 11.23
N GLU A 79 -3.70 -6.82 11.54
CA GLU A 79 -3.79 -6.35 12.92
C GLU A 79 -4.74 -7.20 13.78
N LYS A 80 -5.77 -7.78 13.16
CA LYS A 80 -6.76 -8.61 13.84
C LYS A 80 -6.18 -9.96 14.30
N ILE A 81 -5.33 -10.60 13.49
CA ILE A 81 -4.75 -11.91 13.84
C ILE A 81 -3.59 -11.78 14.85
N ALA A 82 -2.87 -10.65 14.85
CA ALA A 82 -1.80 -10.41 15.83
C ALA A 82 -2.31 -10.07 17.24
N LEU A 83 -3.59 -9.68 17.39
CA LEU A 83 -4.18 -9.20 18.64
C LEU A 83 -5.33 -10.06 19.18
N GLU A 84 -5.88 -11.01 18.42
CA GLU A 84 -7.00 -11.84 18.87
C GLU A 84 -6.53 -13.09 19.64
N SER A 85 -6.11 -12.86 20.88
CA SER A 85 -6.66 -13.67 21.98
C SER A 85 -7.92 -12.92 22.46
N GLU A 86 -9.08 -13.55 22.33
CA GLU A 86 -10.39 -13.17 22.89
C GLU A 86 -11.23 -12.09 22.14
N GLU A 87 -12.30 -12.61 21.52
CA GLU A 87 -13.66 -12.07 21.39
C GLU A 87 -13.89 -10.55 21.54
N THR A 88 -13.96 -9.85 20.41
CA THR A 88 -15.15 -9.06 20.00
C THR A 88 -14.95 -8.59 18.57
N ALA A 89 -15.99 -8.67 17.74
CA ALA A 89 -15.95 -8.17 16.37
C ALA A 89 -15.86 -6.63 16.36
N ILE A 90 -14.65 -6.10 16.53
CA ILE A 90 -14.36 -4.69 16.32
C ILE A 90 -14.28 -4.49 14.81
N VAL A 91 -15.29 -3.84 14.25
CA VAL A 91 -15.22 -3.30 12.89
C VAL A 91 -14.12 -2.24 12.92
N PRO A 92 -13.02 -2.37 12.16
CA PRO A 92 -11.87 -1.50 12.32
C PRO A 92 -12.29 -0.05 12.06
N HIS A 93 -11.95 0.82 13.01
CA HIS A 93 -12.16 2.26 12.92
C HIS A 93 -11.19 2.83 11.88
N ARG A 94 -11.55 2.71 10.59
CA ARG A 94 -10.73 3.11 9.43
C ARG A 94 -10.38 4.61 9.38
N SER A 95 -10.94 5.41 10.29
CA SER A 95 -10.82 6.88 10.39
C SER A 95 -9.48 7.38 10.93
N GLY A 96 -8.55 6.48 11.28
CA GLY A 96 -7.18 6.83 11.69
C GLY A 96 -6.09 6.39 10.71
N PHE A 97 -6.45 5.78 9.57
CA PHE A 97 -5.47 5.19 8.66
C PHE A 97 -5.03 6.18 7.59
N HIS A 98 -3.71 6.32 7.44
CA HIS A 98 -3.07 7.28 6.56
C HIS A 98 -2.28 6.55 5.48
N ILE A 99 -2.75 6.69 4.24
CA ILE A 99 -2.09 6.17 3.04
C ILE A 99 -1.36 7.31 2.35
N VAL A 100 -0.14 7.05 1.88
CA VAL A 100 0.48 7.88 0.85
C VAL A 100 0.44 7.14 -0.49
N LEU A 101 -0.12 7.80 -1.49
CA LEU A 101 -0.14 7.33 -2.88
C LEU A 101 1.00 8.01 -3.65
N VAL A 102 1.92 7.22 -4.18
CA VAL A 102 3.07 7.66 -4.96
C VAL A 102 2.85 7.20 -6.40
N GLU A 103 2.41 8.12 -7.25
CA GLU A 103 2.05 7.88 -8.65
C GLU A 103 2.26 9.19 -9.42
N ASP A 104 3.03 9.13 -10.50
CA ASP A 104 3.41 10.30 -11.30
C ASP A 104 2.34 10.73 -12.31
N ASN A 105 1.44 9.82 -12.67
CA ASN A 105 0.36 10.08 -13.59
C ASN A 105 -0.90 10.58 -12.86
N LEU A 106 -1.25 11.86 -13.07
CA LEU A 106 -2.43 12.49 -12.48
C LEU A 106 -3.75 11.72 -12.75
N ILE A 107 -3.88 11.05 -13.90
CA ILE A 107 -5.08 10.27 -14.22
C ILE A 107 -5.16 9.03 -13.31
N ASN A 108 -4.05 8.31 -13.13
CA ASN A 108 -3.99 7.14 -12.26
C ASN A 108 -4.24 7.53 -10.80
N GLN A 109 -3.67 8.65 -10.36
CA GLN A 109 -3.91 9.24 -9.05
C GLN A 109 -5.41 9.54 -8.84
N GLN A 110 -6.07 10.20 -9.80
CA GLN A 110 -7.50 10.51 -9.73
C GLN A 110 -8.37 9.26 -9.69
N VAL A 111 -8.02 8.21 -10.44
CA VAL A 111 -8.75 6.94 -10.42
C VAL A 111 -8.66 6.28 -9.04
N ALA A 112 -7.45 6.17 -8.48
CA ALA A 112 -7.23 5.61 -7.15
C ALA A 112 -7.97 6.41 -6.07
N LEU A 113 -7.84 7.75 -6.07
CA LEU A 113 -8.57 8.63 -5.16
C LEU A 113 -10.09 8.50 -5.33
N GLY A 114 -10.59 8.37 -6.56
CA GLY A 114 -12.00 8.15 -6.84
C GLY A 114 -12.54 6.87 -6.21
N TYR A 115 -11.74 5.81 -6.16
CA TYR A 115 -12.10 4.57 -5.46
C TYR A 115 -12.10 4.73 -3.94
N LEU A 116 -11.17 5.51 -3.40
CA LEU A 116 -11.00 5.72 -1.95
C LEU A 116 -11.94 6.79 -1.38
N LYS A 117 -12.55 7.64 -2.22
CA LYS A 117 -13.44 8.74 -1.81
C LYS A 117 -14.63 8.30 -0.96
N SER A 118 -15.12 7.06 -1.12
CA SER A 118 -16.22 6.53 -0.31
C SER A 118 -15.75 5.89 1.01
N THR A 119 -14.47 6.00 1.33
CA THR A 119 -13.88 5.50 2.58
C THR A 119 -13.59 6.65 3.54
N VAL A 120 -13.33 6.34 4.81
CA VAL A 120 -12.90 7.31 5.83
C VAL A 120 -11.37 7.39 5.97
N ILE A 121 -10.64 6.82 5.02
CA ILE A 121 -9.16 6.74 5.02
C ILE A 121 -8.59 8.10 4.60
N HIS A 122 -7.54 8.55 5.28
CA HIS A 122 -6.78 9.73 4.85
C HIS A 122 -5.80 9.32 3.75
N VAL A 123 -5.80 10.05 2.64
CA VAL A 123 -4.93 9.77 1.49
C VAL A 123 -4.17 11.03 1.12
N ASP A 124 -2.85 10.98 1.27
CA ASP A 124 -1.93 11.98 0.76
C ASP A 124 -1.35 11.49 -0.58
N CYS A 125 -0.89 12.43 -1.41
CA CYS A 125 -0.22 12.11 -2.66
C CYS A 125 1.16 12.75 -2.69
N ALA A 126 2.14 12.01 -3.21
CA ALA A 126 3.53 12.41 -3.27
C ALA A 126 4.13 12.13 -4.65
#